data_AF-A0A0Q1AS04-F1
#
_entry.id   AF-A0A0Q1AS04-F1
#
_cell.length_a   1.000
_cell.length_b   1.000
_cell.length_c   1.000
_cell.angle_alpha   90.00
_cell.angle_beta   90.00
_cell.angle_gamma   90.00
#
_symmetry.space_group_name_H-M   'P 1'
#
loop_
_entity.id
_entity.type
_entity.pdbx_description
1 polymer ?
#
loop_
_entity_poly.entity_id
_entity_poly.type
_entity_poly.pdbx_seq_one_letter_code
_entity_poly.pdbx_strand_id
1 'polypeptide(L)'
;MSPDSAQLEKELKNIIVERLGVDEAQVNLDAKYVKDLGADSLDLVELIMALEEKFGIDIPDESAEQLVTVGDSLEYLEKVLSEKQEIEGTDTGEEEE
;
A
#
# COMPACT_ATOMS: atom_id res chain seq x y z
N MET A 1 7.41 4.26 -17.69
CA MET A 1 5.94 4.23 -17.50
C MET A 1 5.75 4.19 -16.01
N SER A 2 5.17 5.24 -15.43
CA SER A 2 4.75 5.19 -14.03
C SER A 2 3.87 3.95 -13.82
N PRO A 3 3.87 3.33 -12.63
CA PRO A 3 2.88 2.29 -12.33
C PRO A 3 1.50 2.84 -12.67
N ASP A 4 0.67 2.05 -13.36
CA ASP A 4 -0.71 2.44 -13.65
C ASP A 4 -1.41 2.66 -12.31
N SER A 5 -1.54 3.90 -11.86
CA SER A 5 -2.21 4.29 -10.60
C SER A 5 -3.58 3.62 -10.44
N ALA A 6 -4.30 3.47 -11.56
CA ALA A 6 -5.59 2.78 -11.59
C ALA A 6 -5.50 1.27 -11.27
N GLN A 7 -4.40 0.61 -11.65
CA GLN A 7 -4.17 -0.80 -11.29
C GLN A 7 -3.80 -0.90 -9.81
N LEU A 8 -2.94 -0.01 -9.31
CA LEU A 8 -2.53 0.01 -7.92
C LEU A 8 -3.71 0.28 -6.98
N GLU A 9 -4.56 1.26 -7.31
CA GLU A 9 -5.80 1.55 -6.59
C GLU A 9 -6.70 0.31 -6.53
N LYS A 10 -6.86 -0.39 -7.64
CA LYS A 10 -7.68 -1.60 -7.71
C LYS A 10 -7.10 -2.72 -6.83
N GLU A 11 -5.79 -2.94 -6.87
CA GLU A 11 -5.15 -3.95 -6.04
C GLU A 11 -5.26 -3.62 -4.55
N LEU A 12 -5.00 -2.37 -4.17
CA LEU A 12 -5.18 -1.88 -2.80
C LEU A 12 -6.61 -2.13 -2.32
N LYS A 13 -7.62 -1.74 -3.11
CA LYS A 13 -9.03 -1.95 -2.77
C LYS A 13 -9.36 -3.44 -2.55
N ASN A 14 -8.87 -4.32 -3.41
CA ASN A 14 -9.10 -5.76 -3.27
C ASN A 14 -8.53 -6.29 -1.94
N ILE A 15 -7.31 -5.88 -1.58
CA ILE A 15 -6.67 -6.30 -0.33
C ILE A 15 -7.48 -5.81 0.87
N ILE A 16 -7.95 -4.57 0.84
CA ILE A 16 -8.78 -4.00 1.91
C ILE A 16 -10.08 -4.78 2.08
N VAL A 17 -10.77 -5.09 0.98
CA VAL A 17 -12.01 -5.90 0.98
C VAL A 17 -11.74 -7.30 1.53
N GLU A 18 -10.67 -7.95 1.10
CA GLU A 18 -10.33 -9.31 1.54
C GLU A 18 -9.91 -9.36 3.01
N ARG A 19 -9.13 -8.39 3.49
CA ARG A 19 -8.61 -8.35 4.87
C ARG A 19 -9.64 -7.88 5.88
N LEU A 20 -10.37 -6.80 5.55
CA LEU A 20 -11.35 -6.21 6.47
C LEU A 20 -12.75 -6.82 6.33
N GLY A 21 -13.01 -7.60 5.27
CA GLY A 21 -14.33 -8.18 5.01
C GLY A 21 -15.42 -7.14 4.76
N VAL A 22 -15.06 -5.97 4.23
CA VAL A 22 -15.96 -4.85 3.92
C VAL A 22 -16.42 -4.86 2.46
N ASP A 23 -17.50 -4.15 2.14
CA ASP A 23 -17.95 -4.02 0.76
C ASP A 23 -17.00 -3.08 -0.04
N GLU A 24 -16.64 -3.48 -1.27
CA GLU A 24 -15.82 -2.66 -2.18
C GLU A 24 -16.42 -1.25 -2.38
N ALA A 25 -17.75 -1.13 -2.36
CA ALA A 25 -18.45 0.15 -2.46
C ALA A 25 -18.17 1.10 -1.27
N GLN A 26 -17.77 0.57 -0.12
CA GLN A 26 -17.37 1.37 1.04
C GLN A 26 -15.91 1.84 0.95
N VAL A 27 -15.08 1.14 0.18
CA VAL A 27 -13.65 1.43 0.02
C VAL A 27 -13.45 2.55 -1.01
N ASN A 28 -13.59 3.79 -0.55
CA ASN A 28 -13.28 4.99 -1.31
C ASN A 28 -12.01 5.68 -0.74
N LEU A 29 -11.39 6.56 -1.53
CA LEU A 29 -10.12 7.20 -1.13
C LEU A 29 -10.25 8.03 0.16
N ASP A 30 -11.42 8.59 0.44
CA ASP A 30 -11.67 9.38 1.66
C ASP A 30 -12.03 8.49 2.87
N ALA A 31 -12.24 7.19 2.68
CA ALA A 31 -12.70 6.28 3.72
C ALA A 31 -11.60 6.09 4.76
N LYS A 32 -11.95 6.33 6.02
CA LYS A 32 -11.06 6.08 7.15
C LYS A 32 -11.17 4.63 7.59
N TYR A 33 -10.04 3.95 7.72
CA TYR A 33 -10.01 2.55 8.11
C TYR A 33 -10.77 2.28 9.40
N VAL A 34 -10.49 3.03 10.45
CA VAL A 34 -11.12 2.82 11.77
C VAL A 34 -12.56 3.33 11.81
N LYS A 35 -12.81 4.54 11.26
CA LYS A 35 -14.09 5.23 11.46
C LYS A 35 -15.17 4.77 10.47
N ASP A 36 -14.80 4.54 9.22
CA ASP A 36 -15.74 4.29 8.12
C ASP A 36 -15.75 2.82 7.70
N LEU A 37 -14.60 2.14 7.75
CA LEU A 37 -14.47 0.71 7.44
C LEU A 37 -14.54 -0.19 8.69
N GLY A 38 -14.44 0.39 9.89
CA GLY A 38 -14.56 -0.35 11.15
C GLY A 38 -13.37 -1.22 11.48
N ALA A 39 -12.20 -0.99 10.87
CA ALA A 39 -10.97 -1.70 11.16
C ALA A 39 -10.52 -1.41 12.60
N ASP A 40 -10.08 -2.44 13.30
CA ASP A 40 -9.40 -2.29 14.58
C ASP A 40 -7.87 -2.19 14.41
N SER A 41 -7.14 -2.08 15.53
CA SER A 41 -5.68 -1.98 15.49
C SER A 41 -5.00 -3.24 14.96
N LEU A 42 -5.60 -4.43 15.14
CA LEU A 42 -5.04 -5.68 14.64
C LEU A 42 -5.29 -5.80 13.14
N ASP A 43 -6.50 -5.45 12.68
CA ASP A 43 -6.85 -5.40 11.27
C ASP A 43 -5.90 -4.49 10.47
N LEU A 44 -5.55 -3.34 11.04
CA LEU A 44 -4.58 -2.43 10.43
C LEU A 44 -3.19 -3.05 10.33
N VAL A 45 -2.70 -3.72 11.38
CA VAL A 45 -1.40 -4.40 11.34
C VAL A 45 -1.39 -5.50 10.27
N GLU A 46 -2.45 -6.32 10.19
CA GLU A 46 -2.57 -7.37 9.17
C GLU A 46 -2.67 -6.80 7.75
N LEU A 47 -3.38 -5.68 7.58
CA LEU A 47 -3.46 -4.98 6.30
C LEU A 47 -2.08 -4.48 5.86
N ILE A 48 -1.33 -3.82 6.74
CA ILE A 48 0.01 -3.31 6.43
C ILE A 48 0.94 -4.46 6.02
N MET A 49 0.99 -5.54 6.80
CA MET A 49 1.80 -6.72 6.45
C MET A 49 1.41 -7.32 5.09
N ALA A 50 0.12 -7.34 4.76
CA ALA A 50 -0.35 -7.83 3.46
C ALA A 50 0.08 -6.90 2.31
N LEU A 51 0.10 -5.59 2.52
CA LEU A 51 0.60 -4.63 1.53
C LEU A 51 2.11 -4.79 1.31
N GLU A 52 2.88 -4.91 2.40
CA GLU A 52 4.33 -5.15 2.36
C GLU A 52 4.66 -6.41 1.56
N GLU A 53 4.02 -7.54 1.88
CA GLU A 53 4.23 -8.81 1.17
C GLU A 53 3.81 -8.73 -0.31
N LYS A 54 2.66 -8.11 -0.58
CA LYS A 54 2.09 -8.04 -1.93
C LYS A 54 2.94 -7.19 -2.87
N PHE A 55 3.40 -6.03 -2.40
CA PHE A 55 4.12 -5.05 -3.21
C PHE A 55 5.65 -5.16 -3.03
N GLY A 56 6.10 -6.00 -2.10
CA GLY A 56 7.51 -6.18 -1.76
C GLY A 56 8.13 -4.89 -1.23
N ILE A 57 7.41 -4.17 -0.37
CA ILE A 57 7.87 -2.91 0.24
C ILE A 57 7.96 -3.08 1.76
N ASP A 58 8.66 -2.17 2.42
CA ASP A 58 8.69 -2.07 3.88
C ASP A 58 8.01 -0.77 4.31
N ILE A 59 6.99 -0.86 5.15
CA ILE A 59 6.24 0.29 5.69
C ILE A 59 6.64 0.46 7.14
N PRO A 60 7.47 1.46 7.49
CA PRO A 60 7.85 1.68 8.88
C PRO A 60 6.65 2.12 9.71
N ASP A 61 6.66 1.76 11.00
CA ASP A 61 5.58 2.09 11.95
C ASP A 61 5.15 3.56 11.89
N GLU A 62 6.11 4.49 11.82
CA GLU A 62 5.85 5.93 11.73
C GLU A 62 5.02 6.30 10.49
N SER A 63 5.25 5.64 9.36
CA SER A 63 4.45 5.83 8.14
C SER A 63 3.10 5.14 8.25
N ALA A 64 3.05 3.92 8.79
CA ALA A 64 1.82 3.18 9.01
C ALA A 64 0.83 3.96 9.90
N GLU A 65 1.32 4.66 10.93
CA GLU A 65 0.51 5.54 11.79
C GLU A 65 -0.14 6.71 11.02
N GLN A 66 0.44 7.14 9.90
CA GLN A 66 -0.11 8.19 9.04
C GLN A 66 -1.12 7.65 8.01
N LEU A 67 -1.23 6.33 7.82
CA LEU A 67 -2.15 5.71 6.86
C LEU A 67 -3.57 5.64 7.43
N VAL A 68 -4.21 6.80 7.56
CA VAL A 68 -5.54 6.93 8.20
C VAL A 68 -6.68 6.64 7.21
N THR A 69 -6.49 7.01 5.94
CA THR A 69 -7.46 6.80 4.86
C THR A 69 -6.91 5.88 3.77
N VAL A 70 -7.81 5.34 2.95
CA VAL A 70 -7.43 4.56 1.76
C VAL A 70 -6.58 5.38 0.79
N GLY A 71 -6.87 6.67 0.65
CA GLY A 71 -6.09 7.61 -0.17
C GLY A 71 -4.66 7.76 0.32
N ASP A 72 -4.46 7.88 1.64
CA ASP A 72 -3.12 7.98 2.23
C ASP A 72 -2.28 6.74 1.90
N SER A 73 -2.88 5.54 1.98
CA SER A 73 -2.21 4.30 1.60
C SER A 73 -1.87 4.26 0.12
N LEU A 74 -2.79 4.68 -0.76
CA LEU A 74 -2.53 4.71 -2.19
C LEU A 74 -1.38 5.63 -2.54
N GLU A 75 -1.40 6.87 -2.04
CA GLU A 75 -0.35 7.86 -2.30
C GLU A 75 1.01 7.38 -1.79
N TYR A 76 1.03 6.77 -0.60
CA TYR A 76 2.24 6.17 -0.05
C TYR A 76 2.79 5.04 -0.94
N LEU A 77 1.92 4.11 -1.37
CA LEU A 77 2.31 3.01 -2.24
C LEU A 77 2.85 3.51 -3.58
N GLU A 78 2.19 4.50 -4.20
CA GLU A 78 2.66 5.12 -5.45
C GLU A 78 4.06 5.68 -5.30
N LYS A 79 4.30 6.43 -4.22
CA LYS A 79 5.60 7.03 -3.94
C LYS A 79 6.68 5.97 -3.77
N VAL A 80 6.46 4.99 -2.88
CA VAL A 80 7.47 3.97 -2.57
C VAL A 80 7.76 3.09 -3.79
N LEU A 81 6.73 2.69 -4.54
CA LEU A 81 6.91 1.88 -5.75
C LEU A 81 7.63 2.65 -6.86
N SER A 82 7.39 3.95 -6.98
CA SER A 82 8.13 4.80 -7.90
C SER A 82 9.62 4.89 -7.52
N GLU A 83 9.93 5.06 -6.23
CA GLU A 83 11.31 5.13 -5.73
C GLU A 83 12.03 3.78 -5.87
N LYS A 84 11.35 2.67 -5.60
CA LYS A 84 11.93 1.31 -5.70
C LYS A 84 12.33 0.96 -7.14
N GLN A 85 11.54 1.36 -8.13
CA GLN A 85 11.86 1.16 -9.55
C GLN A 85 13.09 1.95 -10.01
N GLU A 86 13.39 3.09 -9.37
CA GLU A 86 14.61 3.85 -9.67
C GLU A 86 15.86 3.18 -9.10
N ILE A 87 15.76 2.56 -7.92
CA ILE A 87 16.89 1.91 -7.25
C ILE A 87 17.30 0.62 -7.99
N GLU A 88 16.34 -0.24 -8.38
CA GLU A 88 16.61 -1.47 -9.15
C GLU A 88 17.19 -1.19 -10.55
N GLY A 89 17.06 0.05 -11.07
CA GLY A 89 17.65 0.48 -12.33
C GLY A 89 19.12 0.91 -12.27
N THR A 90 19.74 0.98 -11.08
CA THR A 90 21.09 1.58 -10.91
C THR A 90 22.20 0.64 -10.45
N ASP A 91 21.94 -0.66 -10.24
CA ASP A 91 22.96 -1.61 -9.76
C ASP A 91 23.10 -2.84 -10.67
N THR A 92 23.66 -2.64 -11.87
CA THR A 92 24.28 -3.73 -12.65
C THR A 92 25.45 -3.17 -13.46
N GLY A 93 26.47 -2.72 -12.76
CA GLY A 93 27.74 -2.33 -13.35
C GLY A 93 28.84 -2.42 -12.30
N GLU A 94 29.86 -3.22 -12.61
CA GLU A 94 31.16 -3.38 -11.92
C GLU A 94 31.15 -4.40 -10.76
N GLU A 95 31.90 -5.50 -10.77
CA GLU A 95 33.04 -5.94 -11.58
C GLU A 95 33.12 -7.49 -11.56
N GLU A 96 33.32 -8.10 -12.74
CA GLU A 96 33.85 -9.46 -12.88
C GLU A 96 35.33 -9.47 -12.46
N GLU A 97 35.79 -10.61 -11.92
CA GLU A 97 37.13 -10.90 -11.36
C GLU A 97 38.35 -10.46 -12.19
#